data_AF-A0A4Q0YZA3-F1
#
_entry.id   AF-A0A4Q0YZA3-F1
#
_cell.length_a   1.000
_cell.length_b   1.000
_cell.length_c   1.000
_cell.angle_alpha   90.00
_cell.angle_beta   90.00
_cell.angle_gamma   90.00
#
_symmetry.space_group_name_H-M   'P 1'
#
loop_
_entity.id
_entity.type
_entity.pdbx_description
1 polymer ?
#
loop_
_entity_poly.entity_id
_entity_poly.type
_entity_poly.pdbx_seq_one_letter_code
_entity_poly.pdbx_strand_id
1 'polypeptide(L)'
;MNANNTGNKVYVTHNSVFNQSNSLRDKSNVFDFQTATGSHSAIYGPLVDNWHFDLLVSHRQGHLQTLVAPSQRPPYFQNVTEKAKFSGEHDRYLSVWGNIVADLNNDGWLDVVSRTGELKPEADTPYLARRQPDVVAMNTGGQFRQVTLDEMGIVKSLNYSGRGGISADFDNDGDMDLFLSNNNDAGQLLINRTPKISDWLGLELIADTHTSGLDTAVTIEYQDGTRIRRHSNSRFSFLSYGDKRFLVPAAKPVREITIYWPDGSSSQHQNLPLNEYVKIEQSEELSIASLMNLGLEKIETTIGTKEEEVEAPLPPADSEFSLASAFTALPASEQDISTLFLTKELTLAHEPGSVAAWLYQLDSGALFNEPLFEKLATDPDAGLAFSRQLEYRPPGNTMLAYLPALFQNPDPEVREQAVNAISKWQIDATIPMVIPLLTDDSDAVKCAVNQMMIGLFEQTTTLSDHKWLALPDMINALGGSPAPCQLQALGASGHHKALRPLLSFLNHPDLITAMTARLALGQLRQPGGFLPMAEDLKMYALTDPDENSARLSLSSIVSLRKLASNQQLRELGEWLTSLSTEHVEMLLITFQRYNTPGLGLATLQEAVKEHLKPLRQAVLLPVNSYVHSPTLFF
;
A
#
# COMPACT_ATOMS: atom_id res chain seq x y z
N MET A 1 -18.00 -2.11 -4.93
CA MET A 1 -18.57 -3.25 -5.69
C MET A 1 -19.71 -3.83 -4.87
N ASN A 2 -20.93 -3.86 -5.41
CA ASN A 2 -22.12 -4.34 -4.70
C ASN A 2 -22.44 -5.77 -5.18
N ALA A 3 -22.80 -6.67 -4.26
CA ALA A 3 -22.97 -8.11 -4.48
C ALA A 3 -24.19 -8.53 -5.34
N ASN A 4 -24.80 -7.58 -6.04
CA ASN A 4 -25.86 -7.87 -7.01
C ASN A 4 -25.24 -7.86 -8.41
N ASN A 5 -25.62 -8.85 -9.20
CA ASN A 5 -25.22 -9.16 -10.58
C ASN A 5 -25.55 -8.02 -11.59
N THR A 6 -25.24 -6.78 -11.27
CA THR A 6 -25.39 -5.64 -12.16
C THR A 6 -24.13 -5.54 -13.01
N GLY A 7 -24.26 -5.68 -14.33
CA GLY A 7 -23.14 -5.48 -15.25
C GLY A 7 -22.49 -4.10 -15.06
N ASN A 8 -21.21 -4.00 -15.41
CA ASN A 8 -20.48 -2.75 -15.37
C ASN A 8 -21.17 -1.74 -16.28
N LYS A 9 -21.37 -0.52 -15.75
CA LYS A 9 -21.98 0.59 -16.48
C LYS A 9 -20.92 1.64 -16.70
N VAL A 10 -20.80 2.14 -17.93
CA VAL A 10 -19.99 3.32 -18.20
C VAL A 10 -20.93 4.50 -18.37
N TYR A 11 -20.70 5.49 -17.53
CA TYR A 11 -21.41 6.74 -17.56
C TYR A 11 -20.57 7.71 -18.38
N VAL A 12 -21.12 8.18 -19.50
CA VAL A 12 -20.49 9.21 -20.32
C VAL A 12 -21.25 10.49 -20.07
N THR A 13 -20.57 11.46 -19.50
CA THR A 13 -21.19 12.71 -19.12
C THR A 13 -20.49 13.86 -19.81
N HIS A 14 -21.27 14.74 -20.43
CA HIS A 14 -20.79 16.06 -20.82
C HIS A 14 -21.16 17.03 -19.70
N ASN A 15 -20.17 17.65 -19.06
CA ASN A 15 -20.34 18.68 -18.03
C ASN A 15 -21.20 18.27 -16.82
N SER A 16 -21.33 16.98 -16.51
CA SER A 16 -22.20 16.57 -15.38
C SER A 16 -21.48 16.73 -14.06
N VAL A 17 -22.09 17.52 -13.18
CA VAL A 17 -21.73 17.65 -11.78
C VAL A 17 -22.35 16.46 -11.02
N PHE A 18 -21.52 15.66 -10.35
CA PHE A 18 -22.01 14.69 -9.37
C PHE A 18 -22.69 15.48 -8.23
N ASN A 19 -23.92 15.11 -7.86
CA ASN A 19 -24.53 15.72 -6.68
C ASN A 19 -23.87 15.18 -5.40
N GLN A 20 -24.18 15.80 -4.25
CA GLN A 20 -23.63 15.43 -2.94
C GLN A 20 -23.90 13.97 -2.53
N SER A 21 -24.79 13.26 -3.22
CA SER A 21 -25.06 11.83 -3.01
C SER A 21 -24.37 10.91 -4.03
N ASN A 22 -23.37 11.41 -4.77
CA ASN A 22 -22.67 10.69 -5.85
C ASN A 22 -23.60 10.14 -6.94
N SER A 23 -24.77 10.73 -7.13
CA SER A 23 -25.68 10.35 -8.21
C SER A 23 -25.58 11.34 -9.37
N LEU A 24 -25.46 10.79 -10.58
CA LEU A 24 -25.41 11.57 -11.80
C LEU A 24 -26.76 12.26 -12.06
N ARG A 25 -26.73 13.60 -12.16
CA ARG A 25 -27.91 14.42 -12.47
C ARG A 25 -28.48 14.12 -13.86
N ASP A 26 -27.61 13.83 -14.82
CA ASP A 26 -28.01 13.47 -16.19
C ASP A 26 -27.67 12.01 -16.49
N LYS A 27 -28.71 11.17 -16.60
CA LYS A 27 -28.61 9.75 -16.99
C LYS A 27 -29.00 9.51 -18.44
N SER A 28 -29.16 10.56 -19.25
CA SER A 28 -29.60 10.43 -20.64
C SER A 28 -28.56 9.76 -21.56
N ASN A 29 -27.28 9.69 -21.14
CA ASN A 29 -26.16 9.23 -21.95
C ASN A 29 -25.36 8.07 -21.31
N VAL A 30 -26.05 6.98 -20.93
CA VAL A 30 -25.41 5.80 -20.31
C VAL A 30 -25.17 4.71 -21.36
N PHE A 31 -23.91 4.30 -21.52
CA PHE A 31 -23.60 3.05 -22.23
C PHE A 31 -23.55 1.91 -21.19
N ASP A 32 -24.62 1.12 -21.16
CA ASP A 32 -24.69 -0.07 -20.33
C ASP A 32 -24.05 -1.23 -21.10
N PHE A 33 -22.97 -1.82 -20.57
CA PHE A 33 -22.35 -3.00 -21.20
C PHE A 33 -23.26 -4.22 -21.12
N GLN A 34 -24.33 -4.17 -20.31
CA GLN A 34 -25.35 -5.19 -20.01
C GLN A 34 -24.80 -6.54 -19.47
N THR A 35 -23.53 -6.84 -19.72
CA THR A 35 -22.92 -8.17 -19.58
C THR A 35 -21.50 -8.13 -19.01
N ALA A 36 -20.94 -6.94 -18.79
CA ALA A 36 -19.62 -6.77 -18.19
C ALA A 36 -19.63 -7.13 -16.71
N THR A 37 -19.54 -8.42 -16.41
CA THR A 37 -19.37 -8.91 -15.04
C THR A 37 -17.94 -9.43 -14.89
N GLY A 38 -17.30 -9.14 -13.76
CA GLY A 38 -15.89 -9.54 -13.55
C GLY A 38 -14.90 -8.89 -14.53
N SER A 39 -15.12 -7.63 -14.93
CA SER A 39 -14.11 -6.85 -15.65
C SER A 39 -13.02 -6.40 -14.68
N HIS A 40 -11.77 -6.56 -15.08
CA HIS A 40 -10.59 -6.24 -14.28
C HIS A 40 -9.73 -5.14 -14.91
N SER A 41 -9.95 -4.85 -16.19
CA SER A 41 -9.27 -3.82 -16.97
C SER A 41 -10.25 -3.06 -17.86
N ALA A 42 -10.12 -1.74 -17.87
CA ALA A 42 -10.76 -0.81 -18.79
C ALA A 42 -9.69 0.15 -19.32
N ILE A 43 -9.37 0.05 -20.61
CA ILE A 43 -8.34 0.86 -21.25
C ILE A 43 -8.99 1.77 -22.25
N TYR A 44 -8.50 3.00 -22.32
CA TYR A 44 -8.88 3.92 -23.37
C TYR A 44 -7.67 4.30 -24.23
N GLY A 45 -7.92 4.51 -25.51
CA GLY A 45 -6.89 4.87 -26.48
C GLY A 45 -7.45 4.87 -27.90
N PRO A 46 -6.71 5.44 -28.87
CA PRO A 46 -7.18 5.50 -30.25
C PRO A 46 -6.86 4.21 -31.00
N LEU A 47 -7.73 3.22 -30.84
CA LEU A 47 -7.56 1.86 -31.33
C LEU A 47 -8.14 1.66 -32.74
N VAL A 48 -9.21 2.37 -33.09
CA VAL A 48 -9.96 2.14 -34.33
C VAL A 48 -9.55 3.10 -35.45
N ASP A 49 -9.21 4.34 -35.14
CA ASP A 49 -8.90 5.36 -36.15
C ASP A 49 -7.66 6.21 -35.85
N ASN A 50 -6.87 5.82 -34.84
CA ASN A 50 -5.67 6.53 -34.41
C ASN A 50 -5.88 7.98 -33.94
N TRP A 51 -7.13 8.41 -33.76
CA TRP A 51 -7.48 9.79 -33.43
C TRP A 51 -8.43 9.93 -32.24
N HIS A 52 -9.56 9.23 -32.25
CA HIS A 52 -10.59 9.33 -31.23
C HIS A 52 -10.38 8.30 -30.12
N PHE A 53 -10.85 8.60 -28.91
CA PHE A 53 -10.75 7.68 -27.79
C PHE A 53 -11.77 6.56 -27.90
N ASP A 54 -11.28 5.34 -28.06
CA ASP A 54 -12.05 4.12 -27.87
C ASP A 54 -11.89 3.61 -26.44
N LEU A 55 -12.83 2.78 -25.99
CA LEU A 55 -12.79 2.11 -24.70
C LEU A 55 -12.83 0.59 -24.91
N LEU A 56 -11.79 -0.09 -24.43
CA LEU A 56 -11.69 -1.54 -24.39
C LEU A 56 -11.93 -2.05 -22.96
N VAL A 57 -12.97 -2.84 -22.79
CA VAL A 57 -13.34 -3.43 -21.49
C VAL A 57 -13.12 -4.95 -21.54
N SER A 58 -12.34 -5.44 -20.58
CA SER A 58 -12.13 -6.87 -20.33
C SER A 58 -13.37 -7.52 -19.70
N HIS A 59 -13.49 -8.84 -19.84
CA HIS A 59 -14.60 -9.61 -19.27
C HIS A 59 -14.11 -10.93 -18.70
N ARG A 60 -14.90 -11.49 -17.79
CA ARG A 60 -14.72 -12.86 -17.31
C ARG A 60 -15.06 -13.89 -18.41
N GLN A 61 -14.63 -15.12 -18.18
CA GLN A 61 -15.02 -16.28 -18.97
C GLN A 61 -16.55 -16.37 -19.15
N GLY A 62 -16.96 -16.66 -20.39
CA GLY A 62 -18.34 -16.70 -20.89
C GLY A 62 -18.72 -15.50 -21.75
N HIS A 63 -17.93 -14.43 -21.73
CA HIS A 63 -18.22 -13.17 -22.41
C HIS A 63 -17.02 -12.69 -23.23
N LEU A 64 -17.30 -12.03 -24.36
CA LEU A 64 -16.27 -11.43 -25.20
C LEU A 64 -15.83 -10.08 -24.61
N GLN A 65 -14.57 -9.73 -24.85
CA GLN A 65 -14.11 -8.37 -24.62
C GLN A 65 -14.93 -7.39 -25.46
N THR A 66 -15.16 -6.18 -24.93
CA THR A 66 -15.98 -5.18 -25.62
C THR A 66 -15.14 -3.97 -25.97
N LEU A 67 -14.99 -3.72 -27.26
CA LEU A 67 -14.42 -2.49 -27.82
C LEU A 67 -15.55 -1.53 -28.19
N VAL A 68 -15.48 -0.31 -27.66
CA VAL A 68 -16.50 0.72 -27.83
C VAL A 68 -15.85 1.97 -28.41
N ALA A 69 -16.40 2.46 -29.52
CA ALA A 69 -15.93 3.67 -30.19
C ALA A 69 -16.93 4.82 -30.04
N PRO A 70 -16.49 6.08 -30.07
CA PRO A 70 -17.37 7.23 -29.98
C PRO A 70 -18.25 7.37 -31.24
N SER A 71 -19.44 7.93 -31.04
CA SER A 71 -20.47 8.14 -32.05
C SER A 71 -20.97 9.57 -31.97
N GLN A 72 -21.20 10.20 -33.12
CA GLN A 72 -21.70 11.58 -33.18
C GLN A 72 -23.18 11.73 -32.80
N ARG A 73 -23.91 10.62 -32.65
CA ARG A 73 -25.34 10.59 -32.28
C ARG A 73 -25.57 9.62 -31.13
N PRO A 74 -26.57 9.85 -30.27
CA PRO A 74 -26.97 8.90 -29.25
C PRO A 74 -27.29 7.49 -29.83
N PRO A 75 -26.83 6.40 -29.21
CA PRO A 75 -25.86 6.41 -28.10
C PRO A 75 -24.49 6.91 -28.58
N TYR A 76 -23.89 7.87 -27.85
CA TYR A 76 -22.61 8.52 -28.20
C TYR A 76 -21.41 7.58 -28.17
N PHE A 77 -21.64 6.31 -27.86
CA PHE A 77 -20.68 5.23 -27.89
C PHE A 77 -21.36 4.00 -28.49
N GLN A 78 -20.65 3.29 -29.36
CA GLN A 78 -21.16 2.11 -30.05
C GLN A 78 -20.19 0.95 -29.86
N ASN A 79 -20.73 -0.24 -29.61
CA ASN A 79 -19.94 -1.46 -29.62
C ASN A 79 -19.47 -1.73 -31.06
N VAL A 80 -18.15 -1.71 -31.25
CA VAL A 80 -17.50 -1.95 -32.55
C VAL A 80 -16.67 -3.23 -32.56
N THR A 81 -16.77 -4.07 -31.52
CA THR A 81 -15.97 -5.29 -31.33
C THR A 81 -15.96 -6.18 -32.58
N GLU A 82 -17.15 -6.49 -33.12
CA GLU A 82 -17.29 -7.34 -34.31
C GLU A 82 -16.79 -6.64 -35.58
N LYS A 83 -17.14 -5.36 -35.76
CA LYS A 83 -16.70 -4.55 -36.91
C LYS A 83 -15.18 -4.42 -36.97
N ALA A 84 -14.55 -4.23 -35.82
CA ALA A 84 -13.11 -4.15 -35.65
C ALA A 84 -12.44 -5.54 -35.61
N LYS A 85 -13.19 -6.64 -35.63
CA LYS A 85 -12.67 -8.02 -35.50
C LYS A 85 -11.79 -8.22 -34.26
N PHE A 86 -12.11 -7.52 -33.17
CA PHE A 86 -11.28 -7.49 -31.97
C PHE A 86 -11.26 -8.82 -31.20
N SER A 87 -12.41 -9.49 -31.10
CA SER A 87 -12.53 -10.77 -30.40
C SER A 87 -13.30 -11.79 -31.19
N GLY A 88 -12.86 -13.05 -31.11
CA GLY A 88 -13.50 -14.22 -31.72
C GLY A 88 -14.23 -15.08 -30.70
N GLU A 89 -15.11 -15.97 -31.16
CA GLU A 89 -15.91 -16.85 -30.28
C GLU A 89 -15.07 -17.69 -29.32
N HIS A 90 -13.83 -18.05 -29.69
CA HIS A 90 -12.91 -18.79 -28.82
C HIS A 90 -12.47 -17.98 -27.59
N ASP A 91 -12.47 -16.65 -27.66
CA ASP A 91 -12.06 -15.79 -26.53
C ASP A 91 -13.06 -15.86 -25.37
N ARG A 92 -14.31 -16.31 -25.62
CA ARG A 92 -15.31 -16.52 -24.57
C ARG A 92 -14.85 -17.54 -23.53
N TYR A 93 -13.92 -18.42 -23.87
CA TYR A 93 -13.39 -19.42 -22.94
C TYR A 93 -12.27 -18.87 -22.05
N LEU A 94 -11.83 -17.64 -22.27
CA LEU A 94 -10.74 -17.01 -21.54
C LEU A 94 -11.29 -16.05 -20.48
N SER A 95 -10.61 -15.98 -19.34
CA SER A 95 -10.87 -14.97 -18.31
C SER A 95 -9.81 -13.90 -18.43
N VAL A 96 -10.18 -12.73 -18.96
CA VAL A 96 -9.25 -11.63 -19.22
C VAL A 96 -9.15 -10.72 -18.01
N TRP A 97 -7.93 -10.48 -17.56
CA TRP A 97 -7.65 -9.65 -16.38
C TRP A 97 -7.17 -8.27 -16.77
N GLY A 98 -6.06 -8.22 -17.49
CA GLY A 98 -5.37 -7.00 -17.89
C GLY A 98 -5.26 -6.92 -19.40
N ASN A 99 -5.43 -5.74 -19.97
CA ASN A 99 -5.03 -5.46 -21.34
C ASN A 99 -3.75 -4.62 -21.32
N ILE A 100 -2.90 -4.75 -22.32
CA ILE A 100 -1.71 -3.91 -22.53
C ILE A 100 -1.85 -3.36 -23.93
N VAL A 101 -1.68 -2.06 -24.10
CA VAL A 101 -1.83 -1.38 -25.40
C VAL A 101 -0.50 -0.75 -25.78
N ALA A 102 0.05 -1.17 -26.91
CA ALA A 102 1.35 -0.72 -27.42
C ALA A 102 1.43 -0.94 -28.92
N ASP A 103 2.27 -0.19 -29.61
CA ASP A 103 2.59 -0.39 -31.03
C ASP A 103 3.77 -1.37 -31.09
N LEU A 104 3.49 -2.68 -31.21
CA LEU A 104 4.50 -3.74 -31.03
C LEU A 104 5.37 -3.92 -32.27
N ASN A 105 4.87 -3.55 -33.45
CA ASN A 105 5.56 -3.65 -34.73
C ASN A 105 5.97 -2.27 -35.30
N ASN A 106 5.78 -1.19 -34.53
CA ASN A 106 6.14 0.19 -34.87
C ASN A 106 5.48 0.68 -36.18
N ASP A 107 4.25 0.27 -36.45
CA ASP A 107 3.52 0.60 -37.68
C ASP A 107 2.59 1.83 -37.55
N GLY A 108 2.53 2.42 -36.35
CA GLY A 108 1.69 3.55 -36.03
C GLY A 108 0.31 3.17 -35.50
N TRP A 109 -0.04 1.89 -35.44
CA TRP A 109 -1.28 1.40 -34.84
C TRP A 109 -1.02 0.76 -33.48
N LEU A 110 -1.95 0.98 -32.55
CA LEU A 110 -1.86 0.37 -31.23
C LEU A 110 -2.43 -1.05 -31.27
N ASP A 111 -1.61 -2.02 -30.91
CA ASP A 111 -1.94 -3.42 -30.70
C ASP A 111 -2.41 -3.67 -29.27
N VAL A 112 -2.98 -4.86 -29.03
CA VAL A 112 -3.47 -5.26 -27.71
C VAL A 112 -2.95 -6.63 -27.30
N VAL A 113 -2.38 -6.71 -26.11
CA VAL A 113 -2.06 -7.97 -25.42
C VAL A 113 -3.00 -8.15 -24.24
N SER A 114 -3.85 -9.19 -24.29
CA SER A 114 -4.78 -9.54 -23.23
C SER A 114 -4.21 -10.64 -22.33
N ARG A 115 -4.00 -10.31 -21.06
CA ARG A 115 -3.55 -11.22 -20.00
C ARG A 115 -4.71 -12.11 -19.55
N THR A 116 -4.54 -13.43 -19.60
CA THR A 116 -5.61 -14.37 -19.27
C THR A 116 -5.23 -15.35 -18.16
N GLY A 117 -6.23 -15.85 -17.42
CA GLY A 117 -6.02 -16.86 -16.38
C GLY A 117 -7.24 -17.05 -15.50
N GLU A 118 -7.42 -18.24 -14.94
CA GLU A 118 -8.60 -18.51 -14.10
C GLU A 118 -8.39 -18.04 -12.64
N LEU A 119 -9.52 -17.77 -11.99
CA LEU A 119 -9.59 -17.52 -10.53
C LEU A 119 -9.40 -18.80 -9.73
N LYS A 120 -9.97 -19.92 -10.22
CA LYS A 120 -9.92 -21.19 -9.52
C LYS A 120 -8.61 -21.92 -9.82
N PRO A 121 -7.99 -22.54 -8.82
CA PRO A 121 -6.86 -23.40 -9.04
C PRO A 121 -7.28 -24.69 -9.76
N GLU A 122 -6.32 -25.34 -10.41
CA GLU A 122 -6.54 -26.66 -11.01
C GLU A 122 -6.96 -27.67 -9.91
N ALA A 123 -7.94 -28.53 -10.20
CA ALA A 123 -8.52 -29.41 -9.19
C ALA A 123 -7.49 -30.35 -8.55
N ASP A 124 -6.54 -30.84 -9.35
CA ASP A 124 -5.48 -31.76 -8.91
C ASP A 124 -4.25 -31.03 -8.32
N THR A 125 -4.16 -29.70 -8.50
CA THR A 125 -3.10 -28.86 -7.91
C THR A 125 -3.70 -27.59 -7.31
N PRO A 126 -4.33 -27.66 -6.13
CA PRO A 126 -5.15 -26.58 -5.55
C PRO A 126 -4.37 -25.29 -5.18
N TYR A 127 -3.05 -25.29 -5.36
CA TYR A 127 -2.18 -24.15 -5.10
C TYR A 127 -1.73 -23.42 -6.39
N LEU A 128 -2.04 -23.96 -7.58
CA LEU A 128 -1.68 -23.36 -8.86
C LEU A 128 -2.95 -22.89 -9.57
N ALA A 129 -3.01 -21.59 -9.87
CA ALA A 129 -4.07 -21.02 -10.69
C ALA A 129 -4.06 -21.65 -12.09
N ARG A 130 -5.24 -21.99 -12.62
CA ARG A 130 -5.34 -22.65 -13.92
C ARG A 130 -4.94 -21.68 -15.04
N ARG A 131 -3.88 -22.08 -15.75
CA ARG A 131 -3.19 -21.28 -16.76
C ARG A 131 -4.01 -21.20 -18.04
N GLN A 132 -4.02 -20.04 -18.68
CA GLN A 132 -4.69 -19.81 -19.95
C GLN A 132 -3.70 -19.12 -20.90
N PRO A 133 -3.81 -19.35 -22.22
CA PRO A 133 -2.98 -18.65 -23.18
C PRO A 133 -3.39 -17.18 -23.25
N ASP A 134 -2.41 -16.29 -23.19
CA ASP A 134 -2.63 -14.87 -23.49
C ASP A 134 -3.03 -14.68 -24.95
N VAL A 135 -3.80 -13.63 -25.22
CA VAL A 135 -4.23 -13.28 -26.58
C VAL A 135 -3.48 -12.05 -27.03
N VAL A 136 -2.95 -12.07 -28.25
CA VAL A 136 -2.35 -10.90 -28.88
C VAL A 136 -3.13 -10.57 -30.14
N ALA A 137 -3.62 -9.34 -30.20
CA ALA A 137 -4.41 -8.79 -31.29
C ALA A 137 -3.61 -7.66 -31.95
N MET A 138 -3.04 -7.94 -33.13
CA MET A 138 -2.32 -6.96 -33.93
C MET A 138 -3.32 -6.10 -34.70
N ASN A 139 -3.13 -4.79 -34.66
CA ASN A 139 -3.96 -3.83 -35.35
C ASN A 139 -3.48 -3.66 -36.79
N THR A 140 -4.41 -3.68 -37.73
CA THR A 140 -4.15 -3.68 -39.18
C THR A 140 -4.90 -2.53 -39.85
N GLY A 141 -4.91 -1.36 -39.20
CA GLY A 141 -5.61 -0.18 -39.71
C GLY A 141 -7.05 -0.03 -39.19
N GLY A 142 -7.26 -0.26 -37.90
CA GLY A 142 -8.58 -0.18 -37.25
C GLY A 142 -9.37 -1.49 -37.23
N GLN A 143 -8.77 -2.56 -37.74
CA GLN A 143 -9.21 -3.93 -37.56
C GLN A 143 -8.11 -4.75 -36.91
N PHE A 144 -8.49 -5.72 -36.10
CA PHE A 144 -7.57 -6.56 -35.37
C PHE A 144 -7.47 -7.94 -35.99
N ARG A 145 -6.27 -8.51 -35.90
CA ARG A 145 -5.97 -9.89 -36.25
C ARG A 145 -5.28 -10.53 -35.07
N GLN A 146 -5.85 -11.60 -34.55
CA GLN A 146 -5.17 -12.41 -33.55
C GLN A 146 -3.94 -13.09 -34.16
N VAL A 147 -2.82 -13.00 -33.45
CA VAL A 147 -1.56 -13.66 -33.81
C VAL A 147 -1.27 -14.78 -32.84
N THR A 148 -0.62 -15.83 -33.34
CA THR A 148 -0.10 -16.88 -32.47
C THR A 148 1.23 -16.43 -31.84
N LEU A 149 1.61 -17.05 -30.72
CA LEU A 149 2.92 -16.82 -30.11
C LEU A 149 4.07 -17.18 -31.09
N ASP A 150 3.87 -18.19 -31.92
CA ASP A 150 4.82 -18.59 -32.95
C ASP A 150 5.00 -17.51 -34.02
N GLU A 151 3.91 -16.85 -34.45
CA GLU A 151 3.97 -15.71 -35.38
C GLU A 151 4.72 -14.51 -34.78
N MET A 152 4.67 -14.35 -33.46
CA MET A 152 5.46 -13.35 -32.73
C MET A 152 6.90 -13.78 -32.44
N GLY A 153 7.30 -15.00 -32.82
CA GLY A 153 8.64 -15.53 -32.50
C GLY A 153 8.84 -15.86 -31.02
N ILE A 154 7.77 -15.97 -30.23
CA ILE A 154 7.83 -16.29 -28.80
C ILE A 154 7.89 -17.81 -28.61
N VAL A 155 9.11 -18.33 -28.45
CA VAL A 155 9.39 -19.79 -28.40
C VAL A 155 8.94 -20.46 -27.08
N LYS A 156 8.75 -19.70 -26.00
CA LYS A 156 8.30 -20.21 -24.70
C LYS A 156 6.82 -19.90 -24.50
N SER A 157 6.00 -20.91 -24.21
CA SER A 157 4.55 -20.68 -24.04
C SER A 157 4.27 -19.62 -22.98
N LEU A 158 3.45 -18.63 -23.32
CA LEU A 158 2.81 -17.71 -22.36
C LEU A 158 1.57 -18.36 -21.74
N ASN A 159 1.65 -19.64 -21.38
CA ASN A 159 0.57 -20.32 -20.69
C ASN A 159 0.78 -20.16 -19.19
N TYR A 160 0.33 -19.02 -18.66
CA TYR A 160 0.40 -18.69 -17.25
C TYR A 160 -0.99 -18.34 -16.74
N SER A 161 -1.11 -18.16 -15.43
CA SER A 161 -2.26 -17.44 -14.89
C SER A 161 -1.95 -15.95 -14.90
N GLY A 162 -2.00 -15.34 -16.08
CA GLY A 162 -1.72 -13.92 -16.30
C GLY A 162 -2.68 -13.02 -15.52
N ARG A 163 -2.19 -11.85 -15.10
CA ARG A 163 -2.97 -10.83 -14.40
C ARG A 163 -2.84 -9.47 -15.08
N GLY A 164 -1.71 -8.81 -14.87
CA GLY A 164 -1.40 -7.51 -15.46
C GLY A 164 -0.12 -7.57 -16.26
N GLY A 165 0.29 -6.42 -16.76
CA GLY A 165 1.57 -6.21 -17.38
C GLY A 165 1.67 -4.77 -17.90
N ILE A 166 2.84 -4.44 -18.42
CA ILE A 166 3.15 -3.13 -18.95
C ILE A 166 3.91 -3.25 -20.25
N SER A 167 3.79 -2.23 -21.09
CA SER A 167 4.71 -1.96 -22.19
C SER A 167 5.67 -0.85 -21.80
N ALA A 168 6.90 -0.98 -22.25
CA ALA A 168 7.98 -0.01 -22.08
C ALA A 168 9.04 -0.28 -23.15
N ASP A 169 9.88 0.70 -23.46
CA ASP A 169 11.13 0.47 -24.18
C ASP A 169 12.23 0.34 -23.11
N PHE A 170 12.49 -0.89 -22.64
CA PHE A 170 13.34 -1.13 -21.46
C PHE A 170 14.83 -0.97 -21.79
N ASP A 171 15.25 -1.32 -23.01
CA ASP A 171 16.64 -1.17 -23.45
C ASP A 171 16.89 0.10 -24.28
N ASN A 172 15.86 0.94 -24.46
CA ASN A 172 15.90 2.26 -25.13
C ASN A 172 16.35 2.17 -26.59
N ASP A 173 15.94 1.12 -27.30
CA ASP A 173 16.31 0.89 -28.69
C ASP A 173 15.20 1.29 -29.70
N GLY A 174 14.05 1.71 -29.18
CA GLY A 174 12.92 2.25 -29.93
C GLY A 174 11.96 1.22 -30.47
N ASP A 175 11.92 0.03 -29.88
CA ASP A 175 10.79 -0.88 -29.97
C ASP A 175 10.10 -1.06 -28.61
N MET A 176 8.86 -1.57 -28.63
CA MET A 176 8.09 -1.78 -27.41
C MET A 176 8.30 -3.19 -26.89
N ASP A 177 8.84 -3.27 -25.67
CA ASP A 177 8.93 -4.47 -24.86
C ASP A 177 7.69 -4.69 -24.00
N LEU A 178 7.60 -5.88 -23.41
CA LEU A 178 6.54 -6.24 -22.48
C LEU A 178 7.10 -6.79 -21.17
N PHE A 179 6.60 -6.29 -20.04
CA PHE A 179 6.74 -6.96 -18.75
C PHE A 179 5.38 -7.52 -18.33
N LEU A 180 5.33 -8.82 -18.08
CA LEU A 180 4.11 -9.58 -17.86
C LEU A 180 4.09 -10.11 -16.42
N SER A 181 3.00 -9.84 -15.71
CA SER A 181 2.80 -10.32 -14.34
C SER A 181 1.90 -11.55 -14.30
N ASN A 182 2.33 -12.54 -13.52
CA ASN A 182 1.69 -13.84 -13.41
C ASN A 182 1.34 -14.14 -11.96
N ASN A 183 0.13 -14.63 -11.72
CA ASN A 183 -0.32 -14.98 -10.38
C ASN A 183 0.43 -16.21 -9.85
N ASN A 184 1.07 -16.09 -8.68
CA ASN A 184 1.87 -17.16 -8.05
C ASN A 184 2.96 -17.77 -8.95
N ASP A 185 3.47 -17.01 -9.91
CA ASP A 185 4.53 -17.44 -10.82
C ASP A 185 5.50 -16.28 -11.10
N ALA A 186 6.61 -16.56 -11.76
CA ALA A 186 7.59 -15.54 -12.11
C ALA A 186 6.99 -14.54 -13.12
N GLY A 187 7.32 -13.25 -12.93
CA GLY A 187 7.13 -12.24 -13.97
C GLY A 187 8.01 -12.53 -15.18
N GLN A 188 7.58 -12.08 -16.35
CA GLN A 188 8.30 -12.30 -17.61
C GLN A 188 8.63 -10.97 -18.26
N LEU A 189 9.90 -10.75 -18.55
CA LEU A 189 10.34 -9.67 -19.43
C LEU A 189 10.51 -10.25 -20.83
N LEU A 190 9.74 -9.73 -21.79
CA LEU A 190 9.87 -10.02 -23.21
C LEU A 190 10.51 -8.81 -23.87
N ILE A 191 11.77 -8.98 -24.27
CA ILE A 191 12.49 -7.98 -25.05
C ILE A 191 12.14 -8.17 -26.52
N ASN A 192 11.65 -7.11 -27.15
CA ASN A 192 11.37 -7.10 -28.57
C ASN A 192 12.71 -7.06 -29.33
N ARG A 193 12.77 -7.87 -30.38
CA ARG A 193 13.97 -8.05 -31.21
C ARG A 193 13.58 -8.03 -32.68
N THR A 194 12.44 -7.44 -32.97
CA THR A 194 11.97 -7.28 -34.33
C THR A 194 12.99 -6.40 -35.05
N PRO A 195 13.53 -6.80 -36.22
CA PRO A 195 14.52 -6.00 -36.92
C PRO A 195 13.99 -4.57 -37.12
N LYS A 196 14.80 -3.55 -36.76
CA LYS A 196 14.41 -2.13 -36.83
C LYS A 196 13.69 -1.82 -38.15
N ILE A 197 12.38 -1.62 -38.09
CA ILE A 197 11.53 -1.42 -39.27
C ILE A 197 11.56 0.05 -39.72
N SER A 198 11.78 0.99 -38.79
CA SER A 198 11.89 2.42 -39.05
C SER A 198 12.69 3.16 -37.98
N ASP A 199 13.05 4.41 -38.27
CA ASP A 199 13.46 5.35 -37.22
C ASP A 199 12.31 5.61 -36.24
N TRP A 200 12.66 6.10 -35.06
CA TRP A 200 11.71 6.39 -33.98
C TRP A 200 12.05 7.73 -33.32
N LEU A 201 11.13 8.25 -32.53
CA LEU A 201 11.36 9.41 -31.67
C LEU A 201 10.78 9.13 -30.28
N GLY A 202 11.63 9.23 -29.26
CA GLY A 202 11.21 9.13 -27.87
C GLY A 202 10.89 10.51 -27.30
N LEU A 203 9.78 10.64 -26.57
CA LEU A 203 9.44 11.87 -25.86
C LEU A 203 9.31 11.59 -24.36
N GLU A 204 10.13 12.26 -23.57
CA GLU A 204 9.99 12.34 -22.12
C GLU A 204 9.40 13.71 -21.75
N LEU A 205 8.16 13.74 -21.29
CA LEU A 205 7.45 14.97 -20.99
C LEU A 205 7.44 15.25 -19.49
N ILE A 206 7.77 16.48 -19.11
CA ILE A 206 7.70 16.95 -17.72
C ILE A 206 6.80 18.18 -17.68
N ALA A 207 5.66 18.05 -16.99
CA ALA A 207 4.75 19.16 -16.72
C ALA A 207 5.16 19.90 -15.43
N ASP A 208 4.75 21.17 -15.30
CA ASP A 208 5.04 22.01 -14.11
C ASP A 208 4.25 21.57 -12.87
N THR A 209 3.22 20.74 -13.06
CA THR A 209 2.46 20.12 -11.97
C THR A 209 3.25 18.97 -11.33
N HIS A 210 2.97 18.65 -10.06
CA HIS A 210 3.57 17.52 -9.33
C HIS A 210 3.40 16.13 -9.99
N THR A 211 2.73 16.03 -11.15
CA THR A 211 2.35 14.79 -11.82
C THR A 211 3.30 14.33 -12.92
N SER A 212 4.46 14.95 -13.13
CA SER A 212 5.52 14.47 -14.06
C SER A 212 4.99 14.06 -15.46
N GLY A 213 4.10 14.87 -16.04
CA GLY A 213 3.60 14.65 -17.40
C GLY A 213 2.45 13.63 -17.55
N LEU A 214 1.87 13.12 -16.45
CA LEU A 214 0.57 12.42 -16.49
C LEU A 214 -0.54 13.36 -17.00
N ASP A 215 -1.59 12.80 -17.62
CA ASP A 215 -2.67 13.54 -18.30
C ASP A 215 -2.26 14.33 -19.57
N THR A 216 -1.00 14.21 -20.03
CA THR A 216 -0.57 14.77 -21.32
C THR A 216 -1.14 14.02 -22.52
N ALA A 217 -1.37 14.76 -23.61
CA ALA A 217 -1.67 14.21 -24.92
C ALA A 217 -0.64 14.66 -25.94
N VAL A 218 -0.31 13.80 -26.90
CA VAL A 218 0.59 14.11 -28.00
C VAL A 218 -0.15 13.86 -29.31
N THR A 219 -0.17 14.87 -30.17
CA THR A 219 -0.59 14.72 -31.57
C THR A 219 0.66 14.80 -32.44
N ILE A 220 0.81 13.82 -33.33
CA ILE A 220 1.90 13.77 -34.32
C ILE A 220 1.28 13.94 -35.69
N GLU A 221 1.72 14.96 -36.43
CA GLU A 221 1.40 15.17 -37.84
C GLU A 221 2.62 14.79 -38.70
N TYR A 222 2.39 13.94 -39.70
CA TYR A 222 3.40 13.55 -40.68
C TYR A 222 3.30 14.42 -41.94
N GLN A 223 4.37 14.46 -42.74
CA GLN A 223 4.40 15.27 -43.97
C GLN A 223 3.37 14.86 -45.03
N ASP A 224 2.89 13.62 -45.00
CA ASP A 224 1.83 13.13 -45.90
C ASP A 224 0.41 13.50 -45.43
N GLY A 225 0.29 14.25 -44.32
CA GLY A 225 -0.98 14.66 -43.72
C GLY A 225 -1.60 13.62 -42.78
N THR A 226 -0.98 12.45 -42.62
CA THR A 226 -1.39 11.48 -41.59
C THR A 226 -1.25 12.11 -40.21
N ARG A 227 -2.20 11.83 -39.31
CA ARG A 227 -2.14 12.26 -37.93
C ARG A 227 -2.41 11.11 -36.99
N ILE A 228 -1.65 11.03 -35.90
CA ILE A 228 -1.90 10.10 -34.81
C ILE A 228 -1.97 10.85 -33.48
N ARG A 229 -2.78 10.35 -32.56
CA ARG A 229 -2.87 10.87 -31.20
C ARG A 229 -2.43 9.80 -30.20
N ARG A 230 -1.78 10.22 -29.12
CA ARG A 230 -1.35 9.38 -28.00
C ARG A 230 -1.61 10.08 -26.68
N HIS A 231 -1.82 9.31 -25.62
CA HIS A 231 -2.07 9.84 -24.28
C HIS A 231 -1.17 9.12 -23.27
N SER A 232 -0.62 9.85 -22.31
CA SER A 232 0.26 9.26 -21.28
C SER A 232 -0.50 8.27 -20.40
N ASN A 233 -1.79 8.52 -20.21
CA ASN A 233 -2.64 7.66 -19.41
C ASN A 233 -3.06 6.36 -20.10
N SER A 234 -2.90 6.15 -21.40
CA SER A 234 -3.39 4.91 -22.05
C SER A 234 -2.56 3.64 -21.73
N ARG A 235 -1.87 3.60 -20.59
CA ARG A 235 -0.80 2.65 -20.26
C ARG A 235 -1.00 1.89 -18.95
N PHE A 236 -2.23 1.89 -18.45
CA PHE A 236 -2.62 1.04 -17.32
C PHE A 236 -3.10 -0.33 -17.79
N SER A 237 -2.78 -1.34 -16.98
CA SER A 237 -3.36 -2.67 -17.04
C SER A 237 -3.91 -3.03 -15.66
N PHE A 238 -4.33 -4.29 -15.45
CA PHE A 238 -4.78 -4.74 -14.14
C PHE A 238 -3.66 -4.58 -13.08
N LEU A 239 -3.86 -3.64 -12.15
CA LEU A 239 -2.92 -3.29 -11.08
C LEU A 239 -1.49 -3.00 -11.59
N SER A 240 -1.37 -2.35 -12.75
CA SER A 240 -0.07 -2.06 -13.38
C SER A 240 -0.11 -0.73 -14.13
N TYR A 241 1.04 -0.03 -14.19
CA TYR A 241 1.21 1.22 -14.91
C TYR A 241 2.55 1.21 -15.66
N GLY A 242 2.50 1.41 -16.98
CA GLY A 242 3.67 1.28 -17.86
C GLY A 242 4.54 2.53 -17.96
N ASP A 243 5.50 2.48 -18.88
CA ASP A 243 6.41 3.60 -19.14
C ASP A 243 5.63 4.85 -19.52
N LYS A 244 5.95 6.02 -18.96
CA LYS A 244 5.26 7.28 -19.30
C LYS A 244 5.74 7.90 -20.61
N ARG A 245 6.92 7.51 -21.12
CA ARG A 245 7.56 8.13 -22.28
C ARG A 245 6.86 7.73 -23.57
N PHE A 246 6.62 8.68 -24.47
CA PHE A 246 6.05 8.36 -25.79
C PHE A 246 7.11 7.81 -26.72
N LEU A 247 6.73 6.77 -27.45
CA LEU A 247 7.50 6.30 -28.61
C LEU A 247 6.66 6.62 -29.84
N VAL A 248 7.26 7.34 -30.78
CA VAL A 248 6.62 7.78 -32.01
C VAL A 248 7.30 7.06 -33.17
N PRO A 249 6.56 6.26 -33.96
CA PRO A 249 7.10 5.69 -35.19
C PRO A 249 7.47 6.83 -36.15
N ALA A 250 8.72 6.87 -36.62
CA ALA A 250 9.18 7.86 -37.59
C ALA A 250 9.45 7.21 -38.97
N ALA A 251 8.69 6.17 -39.32
CA ALA A 251 8.68 5.58 -40.66
C ALA A 251 8.32 6.60 -41.76
N LYS A 252 7.57 7.64 -41.39
CA LYS A 252 7.25 8.79 -42.22
C LYS A 252 7.89 10.04 -41.61
N PRO A 253 8.35 11.01 -42.43
CA PRO A 253 8.87 12.27 -41.91
C PRO A 253 7.84 12.98 -41.03
N VAL A 254 8.20 13.22 -39.76
CA VAL A 254 7.38 13.98 -38.82
C VAL A 254 7.41 15.45 -39.24
N ARG A 255 6.23 16.04 -39.44
CA ARG A 255 6.07 17.46 -39.76
C ARG A 255 6.06 18.29 -38.48
N GLU A 256 5.24 17.89 -37.51
CA GLU A 256 5.02 18.63 -36.28
C GLU A 256 4.49 17.72 -35.18
N ILE A 257 4.93 17.99 -33.95
CA ILE A 257 4.42 17.37 -32.73
C ILE A 257 3.79 18.45 -31.88
N THR A 258 2.51 18.27 -31.55
CA THR A 258 1.80 19.13 -30.60
C THR A 258 1.61 18.37 -29.30
N ILE A 259 2.09 18.95 -28.21
CA ILE A 259 1.92 18.44 -26.85
C ILE A 259 0.82 19.26 -26.20
N TYR A 260 -0.18 18.59 -25.62
CA TYR A 260 -1.20 19.19 -24.79
C TYR A 260 -0.90 18.85 -23.33
N TRP A 261 -0.74 19.89 -22.53
CA TRP A 261 -0.34 19.81 -21.13
C TRP A 261 -1.56 19.67 -20.20
N PRO A 262 -1.38 19.20 -18.96
CA PRO A 262 -2.49 18.95 -18.02
C PRO A 262 -3.27 20.20 -17.62
N ASP A 263 -2.64 21.38 -17.67
CA ASP A 263 -3.26 22.68 -17.40
C ASP A 263 -4.11 23.21 -18.56
N GLY A 264 -4.16 22.48 -19.68
CA GLY A 264 -4.86 22.86 -20.90
C GLY A 264 -4.04 23.69 -21.89
N SER A 265 -2.80 24.05 -21.55
CA SER A 265 -1.88 24.69 -22.48
C SER A 265 -1.34 23.70 -23.52
N SER A 266 -0.68 24.21 -24.57
CA SER A 266 -0.07 23.36 -25.58
C SER A 266 1.25 23.93 -26.11
N SER A 267 2.19 23.06 -26.48
CA SER A 267 3.44 23.43 -27.15
C SER A 267 3.61 22.69 -28.48
N GLN A 268 4.28 23.31 -29.43
CA GLN A 268 4.53 22.75 -30.77
C GLN A 268 6.02 22.59 -31.02
N HIS A 269 6.41 21.46 -31.59
CA HIS A 269 7.80 21.07 -31.81
C HIS A 269 7.99 20.53 -33.23
N GLN A 270 9.09 20.92 -33.86
CA GLN A 270 9.47 20.50 -35.22
C GLN A 270 10.96 20.15 -35.24
N ASN A 271 11.39 19.33 -36.20
CA ASN A 271 12.79 18.94 -36.39
C ASN A 271 13.46 18.32 -35.15
N LEU A 272 12.72 17.54 -34.36
CA LEU A 272 13.27 16.81 -33.22
C LEU A 272 14.22 15.69 -33.70
N PRO A 273 15.31 15.42 -32.96
CA PRO A 273 16.24 14.36 -33.35
C PRO A 273 15.59 12.98 -33.24
N LEU A 274 15.94 12.10 -34.19
CA LEU A 274 15.41 10.74 -34.25
C LEU A 274 16.37 9.76 -33.58
N ASN A 275 15.82 8.62 -33.16
CA ASN A 275 16.50 7.49 -32.54
C ASN A 275 17.10 7.80 -31.15
N GLU A 276 16.48 8.72 -30.45
CA GLU A 276 16.78 9.03 -29.05
C GLU A 276 15.55 9.54 -28.32
N TYR A 277 15.65 9.58 -26.99
CA TYR A 277 14.67 10.22 -26.14
C TYR A 277 14.96 11.71 -26.00
N VAL A 278 14.00 12.52 -26.43
CA VAL A 278 14.02 13.97 -26.24
C VAL A 278 13.20 14.31 -25.01
N LYS A 279 13.85 14.97 -24.06
CA LYS A 279 13.20 15.51 -22.88
C LYS A 279 12.61 16.90 -23.19
N ILE A 280 11.31 17.07 -22.94
CA ILE A 280 10.58 18.32 -23.14
C ILE A 280 9.90 18.72 -21.84
N GLU A 281 10.28 19.89 -21.33
CA GLU A 281 9.69 20.49 -20.13
C GLU A 281 8.63 21.51 -20.55
N GLN A 282 7.53 21.58 -19.81
CA GLN A 282 6.55 22.63 -19.94
C GLN A 282 7.23 23.97 -19.61
N SER A 283 7.28 24.89 -20.58
CA SER A 283 7.87 26.22 -20.38
C SER A 283 6.79 27.22 -19.96
N GLU A 284 7.12 28.11 -19.02
CA GLU A 284 6.30 29.27 -18.61
C GLU A 284 6.13 30.31 -19.75
N GLU A 285 5.42 29.98 -20.83
CA GLU A 285 4.69 31.01 -21.57
C GLU A 285 3.23 30.92 -21.13
N LEU A 286 2.91 31.67 -20.06
CA LEU A 286 1.54 31.94 -19.65
C LEU A 286 0.78 32.54 -20.83
N SER A 287 0.11 31.69 -21.60
CA SER A 287 -0.73 32.15 -22.70
C SER A 287 -1.87 33.00 -22.12
N ILE A 288 -2.19 34.11 -22.78
CA ILE A 288 -3.30 35.01 -22.39
C ILE A 288 -4.63 34.24 -22.27
N ALA A 289 -4.78 33.09 -22.93
CA ALA A 289 -5.93 32.21 -22.80
C ALA A 289 -6.07 31.57 -21.40
N SER A 290 -4.95 31.23 -20.73
CA SER A 290 -4.96 30.69 -19.36
C SER A 290 -5.40 31.75 -18.34
N LEU A 291 -5.06 33.03 -18.55
CA LEU A 291 -5.55 34.15 -17.73
C LEU A 291 -7.05 34.42 -17.96
N MET A 292 -7.56 34.20 -19.17
CA MET A 292 -8.98 34.37 -19.48
C MET A 292 -9.87 33.26 -18.89
N ASN A 293 -9.36 32.02 -18.77
CA ASN A 293 -10.11 30.90 -18.15
C ASN A 293 -10.23 30.99 -16.62
N LEU A 294 -9.43 31.85 -15.96
CA LEU A 294 -9.48 32.07 -14.51
C LEU A 294 -10.50 33.14 -14.07
N GLY A 295 -11.30 33.70 -14.98
CA GLY A 295 -12.42 34.58 -14.64
C GLY A 295 -12.02 35.91 -13.99
N LEU A 296 -10.76 36.32 -14.10
CA LEU A 296 -10.26 37.59 -13.55
C LEU A 296 -10.48 38.74 -14.55
N GLU A 297 -11.72 39.14 -14.73
CA GLU A 297 -12.00 40.49 -15.23
C GLU A 297 -11.89 41.49 -14.07
N LYS A 298 -10.97 42.44 -14.22
CA LYS A 298 -10.73 43.64 -13.39
C LYS A 298 -9.94 43.45 -12.10
N ILE A 299 -8.62 43.54 -12.24
CA ILE A 299 -7.82 44.36 -11.32
C ILE A 299 -6.89 45.23 -12.18
N GLU A 300 -7.42 46.32 -12.72
CA GLU A 300 -6.59 47.47 -13.05
C GLU A 300 -6.79 48.53 -11.97
N THR A 301 -5.66 48.97 -11.41
CA THR A 301 -5.44 50.23 -10.70
C THR A 301 -6.19 50.46 -9.39
N THR A 302 -5.47 50.37 -8.25
CA THR A 302 -5.23 51.50 -7.34
C THR A 302 -4.19 51.07 -6.29
N ILE A 303 -2.91 51.39 -6.53
CA ILE A 303 -1.92 51.51 -5.46
C ILE A 303 -2.10 52.93 -4.92
N GLY A 304 -2.69 53.04 -3.73
CA GLY A 304 -2.97 54.33 -3.09
C GLY A 304 -3.36 54.13 -1.63
N THR A 305 -2.36 54.27 -0.77
CA THR A 305 -2.40 54.44 0.69
C THR A 305 -3.73 54.92 1.28
N LYS A 306 -4.24 54.20 2.28
CA LYS A 306 -4.65 54.74 3.60
C LYS A 306 -5.18 53.64 4.53
N GLU A 307 -4.69 53.65 5.76
CA GLU A 307 -5.30 52.99 6.93
C GLU A 307 -6.67 53.61 7.21
N GLU A 308 -7.67 52.77 7.48
CA GLU A 308 -8.85 53.15 8.27
C GLU A 308 -9.49 51.88 8.87
N GLU A 309 -9.57 51.85 10.20
CA GLU A 309 -10.37 50.92 10.99
C GLU A 309 -11.87 51.11 10.67
N VAL A 310 -12.60 50.01 10.47
CA VAL A 310 -14.06 50.03 10.45
C VAL A 310 -14.59 48.80 11.20
N GLU A 311 -15.12 49.05 12.40
CA GLU A 311 -16.06 48.16 13.10
C GLU A 311 -17.33 47.97 12.27
N ALA A 312 -17.85 46.74 12.24
CA ALA A 312 -19.17 46.43 11.68
C ALA A 312 -20.01 45.60 12.68
N PRO A 313 -21.35 45.76 12.67
CA PRO A 313 -22.19 45.59 13.85
C PRO A 313 -22.91 44.23 13.94
N LEU A 314 -23.26 43.83 15.17
CA LEU A 314 -24.09 42.67 15.52
C LEU A 314 -25.55 42.84 15.04
N PRO A 315 -26.21 41.77 14.54
CA PRO A 315 -27.66 41.76 14.35
C PRO A 315 -28.43 41.31 15.62
N PRO A 316 -29.71 41.70 15.76
CA PRO A 316 -30.42 41.71 17.03
C PRO A 316 -31.05 40.37 17.43
N ALA A 317 -31.24 40.24 18.75
CA ALA A 317 -32.01 39.21 19.41
C ALA A 317 -33.53 39.42 19.21
N ASP A 318 -34.24 38.32 18.97
CA ASP A 318 -35.50 37.92 19.61
C ASP A 318 -36.45 37.18 18.64
N SER A 319 -36.68 35.89 18.92
CA SER A 319 -38.03 35.33 18.99
C SER A 319 -37.98 33.97 19.70
N GLU A 320 -38.49 33.95 20.93
CA GLU A 320 -38.72 32.77 21.77
C GLU A 320 -39.69 31.77 21.11
N PHE A 321 -39.46 30.47 21.29
CA PHE A 321 -40.55 29.47 21.35
C PHE A 321 -40.21 28.32 22.32
N SER A 322 -40.73 28.49 23.54
CA SER A 322 -41.22 27.52 24.53
C SER A 322 -40.65 26.09 24.59
N LEU A 323 -39.87 25.83 25.65
CA LEU A 323 -39.63 24.52 26.26
C LEU A 323 -40.69 24.26 27.35
N ALA A 324 -41.72 23.48 27.07
CA ALA A 324 -42.47 22.71 28.08
C ALA A 324 -43.55 21.82 27.43
N SER A 325 -43.27 20.52 27.29
CA SER A 325 -44.20 19.42 27.61
C SER A 325 -43.72 18.08 27.03
N ALA A 326 -42.98 17.31 27.85
CA ALA A 326 -43.10 15.85 27.97
C ALA A 326 -42.10 15.34 29.02
N PHE A 327 -42.53 15.32 30.29
CA PHE A 327 -41.98 14.41 31.30
C PHE A 327 -42.73 13.09 31.19
N THR A 328 -42.03 11.95 31.21
CA THR A 328 -42.34 10.87 32.17
C THR A 328 -41.15 9.95 32.39
N ALA A 329 -40.99 9.58 33.67
CA ALA A 329 -39.84 8.97 34.34
C ALA A 329 -39.52 7.52 33.96
N LEU A 330 -38.25 7.15 34.19
CA LEU A 330 -37.83 5.83 34.70
C LEU A 330 -36.75 6.02 35.81
N PRO A 331 -36.65 5.08 36.77
CA PRO A 331 -36.22 5.36 38.14
C PRO A 331 -34.72 5.25 38.39
N ALA A 332 -34.30 5.88 39.49
CA ALA A 332 -32.94 5.89 40.01
C ALA A 332 -32.53 4.54 40.59
N SER A 333 -31.76 3.76 39.84
CA SER A 333 -30.81 2.76 40.35
C SER A 333 -29.94 2.21 39.21
N GLU A 334 -28.92 2.98 38.82
CA GLU A 334 -27.68 2.53 38.16
C GLU A 334 -26.93 3.81 37.73
N GLN A 335 -26.28 4.46 38.69
CA GLN A 335 -25.27 5.48 38.38
C GLN A 335 -24.00 4.75 37.95
N ASP A 336 -23.92 4.44 36.66
CA ASP A 336 -22.68 4.02 36.03
C ASP A 336 -21.76 5.25 35.87
N ILE A 337 -20.49 5.08 36.25
CA ILE A 337 -19.43 6.10 36.23
C ILE A 337 -19.22 6.71 34.81
N SER A 338 -19.77 6.08 33.77
CA SER A 338 -19.81 6.56 32.38
C SER A 338 -20.69 7.80 32.15
N THR A 339 -21.77 8.01 32.93
CA THR A 339 -22.67 9.18 32.74
C THR A 339 -22.14 10.47 33.39
N LEU A 340 -21.23 10.36 34.38
CA LEU A 340 -20.60 11.54 35.01
C LEU A 340 -19.53 12.18 34.12
N PHE A 341 -18.90 11.42 33.21
CA PHE A 341 -17.94 11.96 32.24
C PHE A 341 -18.63 12.66 31.06
N LEU A 342 -19.73 12.09 30.55
CA LEU A 342 -20.51 12.67 29.45
C LEU A 342 -21.15 14.02 29.81
N THR A 343 -21.56 14.21 31.06
CA THR A 343 -22.24 15.45 31.49
C THR A 343 -21.30 16.65 31.66
N LYS A 344 -20.00 16.42 31.87
CA LYS A 344 -18.99 17.50 31.96
C LYS A 344 -18.46 17.94 30.60
N GLU A 345 -18.44 17.06 29.60
CA GLU A 345 -18.05 17.41 28.22
C GLU A 345 -19.20 18.04 27.40
N LEU A 346 -20.46 17.69 27.67
CA LEU A 346 -21.61 18.36 27.03
C LEU A 346 -21.71 19.86 27.35
N THR A 347 -21.12 20.30 28.47
CA THR A 347 -21.01 21.72 28.81
C THR A 347 -19.90 22.43 28.01
N LEU A 348 -18.89 21.71 27.51
CA LEU A 348 -17.78 22.23 26.69
C LEU A 348 -18.08 22.23 25.17
N ALA A 349 -19.13 21.54 24.74
CA ALA A 349 -19.59 21.53 23.35
C ALA A 349 -20.16 22.89 22.86
N HIS A 350 -20.30 23.88 23.76
CA HIS A 350 -20.85 25.20 23.46
C HIS A 350 -19.80 26.32 23.38
N GLU A 351 -18.50 26.01 23.53
CA GLU A 351 -17.43 26.99 23.28
C GLU A 351 -16.96 26.92 21.81
N PRO A 352 -17.13 28.00 21.02
CA PRO A 352 -16.62 28.07 19.66
C PRO A 352 -15.09 27.86 19.64
N GLY A 353 -14.62 26.84 18.93
CA GLY A 353 -13.19 26.54 18.78
C GLY A 353 -12.63 25.45 19.70
N SER A 354 -13.47 24.81 20.55
CA SER A 354 -13.07 23.65 21.34
C SER A 354 -12.97 22.37 20.49
N VAL A 355 -12.09 21.43 20.87
CA VAL A 355 -11.93 20.14 20.17
C VAL A 355 -13.26 19.37 20.10
N ALA A 356 -14.12 19.48 21.12
CA ALA A 356 -15.44 18.88 21.13
C ALA A 356 -16.40 19.50 20.10
N ALA A 357 -16.39 20.82 19.93
CA ALA A 357 -17.17 21.53 18.91
C ALA A 357 -16.72 21.14 17.49
N TRP A 358 -15.40 21.00 17.29
CA TRP A 358 -14.83 20.54 16.04
C TRP A 358 -15.23 19.09 15.71
N LEU A 359 -15.14 18.17 16.68
CA LEU A 359 -15.53 16.77 16.48
C LEU A 359 -17.02 16.63 16.12
N TYR A 360 -17.89 17.44 16.74
CA TYR A 360 -19.31 17.48 16.38
C TYR A 360 -19.55 17.94 14.93
N GLN A 361 -18.77 18.90 14.44
CA GLN A 361 -18.83 19.33 13.03
C GLN A 361 -18.35 18.21 12.08
N LEU A 362 -17.31 17.47 12.43
CA LEU A 362 -16.81 16.35 11.61
C LEU A 362 -17.84 15.22 11.48
N ASP A 363 -18.59 14.92 12.55
CA ASP A 363 -19.69 13.94 12.52
C ASP A 363 -20.87 14.38 11.65
N SER A 364 -21.07 15.70 11.50
CA SER A 364 -22.15 16.27 10.69
C SER A 364 -21.86 16.26 9.17
N GLY A 365 -20.72 15.70 8.75
CA GLY A 365 -20.31 15.61 7.34
C GLY A 365 -19.64 16.88 6.81
N ALA A 366 -19.09 17.72 7.69
CA ALA A 366 -18.35 18.92 7.30
C ALA A 366 -17.04 18.58 6.56
N LEU A 367 -16.63 19.49 5.67
CA LEU A 367 -15.35 19.43 4.93
C LEU A 367 -14.15 19.55 5.88
N PHE A 368 -12.97 19.18 5.37
CA PHE A 368 -11.68 19.36 6.06
C PHE A 368 -11.53 20.76 6.64
N ASN A 369 -11.00 20.85 7.86
CA ASN A 369 -10.83 22.08 8.61
C ASN A 369 -9.36 22.40 8.83
N GLU A 370 -8.86 23.36 8.07
CA GLU A 370 -7.47 23.80 8.11
C GLU A 370 -7.05 24.40 9.46
N PRO A 371 -7.82 25.30 10.12
CA PRO A 371 -7.48 25.80 11.46
C PRO A 371 -7.34 24.70 12.51
N LEU A 372 -8.20 23.67 12.47
CA LEU A 372 -8.09 22.52 13.36
C LEU A 372 -6.83 21.72 13.05
N PHE A 373 -6.53 21.47 11.76
CA PHE A 373 -5.33 20.76 11.36
C PHE A 373 -4.06 21.44 11.88
N GLU A 374 -3.93 22.75 11.69
CA GLU A 374 -2.82 23.54 12.21
C GLU A 374 -2.73 23.44 13.74
N LYS A 375 -3.86 23.60 14.43
CA LYS A 375 -3.90 23.50 15.89
C LYS A 375 -3.45 22.12 16.37
N LEU A 376 -3.91 21.05 15.75
CA LEU A 376 -3.49 19.68 16.10
C LEU A 376 -2.00 19.43 15.84
N ALA A 377 -1.41 20.12 14.86
CA ALA A 377 0.01 20.02 14.56
C ALA A 377 0.91 20.77 15.55
N THR A 378 0.38 21.79 16.25
CA THR A 378 1.22 22.68 17.10
C THR A 378 0.87 22.67 18.59
N ASP A 379 -0.37 22.36 18.97
CA ASP A 379 -0.89 22.45 20.34
C ASP A 379 -0.98 21.05 20.98
N PRO A 380 -0.17 20.74 22.01
CA PRO A 380 -0.18 19.43 22.65
C PRO A 380 -1.50 19.07 23.34
N ASP A 381 -2.15 20.04 24.01
CA ASP A 381 -3.40 19.79 24.73
C ASP A 381 -4.52 19.45 23.75
N ALA A 382 -4.58 20.18 22.63
CA ALA A 382 -5.52 19.90 21.55
C ALA A 382 -5.24 18.54 20.88
N GLY A 383 -3.97 18.25 20.60
CA GLY A 383 -3.52 16.98 20.02
C GLY A 383 -3.86 15.77 20.90
N LEU A 384 -3.61 15.85 22.21
CA LEU A 384 -3.94 14.79 23.18
C LEU A 384 -5.45 14.61 23.36
N ALA A 385 -6.21 15.70 23.41
CA ALA A 385 -7.66 15.64 23.49
C ALA A 385 -8.24 14.96 22.23
N PHE A 386 -7.78 15.35 21.05
CA PHE A 386 -8.23 14.77 19.78
C PHE A 386 -7.83 13.29 19.65
N SER A 387 -6.58 12.95 20.00
CA SER A 387 -6.09 11.57 19.93
C SER A 387 -6.85 10.61 20.84
N ARG A 388 -7.24 11.06 22.05
CA ARG A 388 -8.11 10.27 22.94
C ARG A 388 -9.50 10.02 22.34
N GLN A 389 -10.00 10.95 21.54
CA GLN A 389 -11.31 10.80 20.90
C GLN A 389 -11.27 9.81 19.73
N LEU A 390 -10.14 9.70 19.02
CA LEU A 390 -9.95 8.68 17.96
C LEU A 390 -10.17 7.24 18.48
N GLU A 391 -9.85 6.99 19.74
CA GLU A 391 -9.95 5.68 20.39
C GLU A 391 -11.39 5.13 20.41
N TYR A 392 -12.39 6.01 20.51
CA TYR A 392 -13.80 5.67 20.68
C TYR A 392 -14.62 5.88 19.40
N ARG A 393 -13.97 6.29 18.31
CA ARG A 393 -14.62 6.68 17.05
C ARG A 393 -14.36 5.64 15.97
N PRO A 394 -15.36 5.29 15.15
CA PRO A 394 -15.12 4.44 13.99
C PRO A 394 -14.25 5.20 12.96
N PRO A 395 -13.36 4.49 12.25
CA PRO A 395 -12.51 5.09 11.22
C PRO A 395 -13.34 5.63 10.06
N GLY A 396 -13.04 6.86 9.64
CA GLY A 396 -13.69 7.53 8.50
C GLY A 396 -12.71 8.45 7.77
N ASN A 397 -12.96 8.70 6.48
CA ASN A 397 -12.08 9.48 5.60
C ASN A 397 -11.72 10.85 6.17
N THR A 398 -12.65 11.50 6.84
CA THR A 398 -12.45 12.82 7.47
C THR A 398 -11.47 12.75 8.65
N MET A 399 -11.50 11.67 9.46
CA MET A 399 -10.59 11.50 10.60
C MET A 399 -9.18 11.15 10.15
N LEU A 400 -9.06 10.33 9.09
CA LEU A 400 -7.77 9.98 8.48
C LEU A 400 -7.01 11.22 7.99
N ALA A 401 -7.71 12.27 7.54
CA ALA A 401 -7.10 13.50 7.07
C ALA A 401 -6.35 14.30 8.15
N TYR A 402 -6.64 14.08 9.44
CA TYR A 402 -5.99 14.79 10.56
C TYR A 402 -4.83 14.01 11.19
N LEU A 403 -4.66 12.72 10.86
CA LEU A 403 -3.54 11.94 11.39
C LEU A 403 -2.16 12.55 11.06
N PRO A 404 -1.91 13.09 9.85
CA PRO A 404 -0.64 13.74 9.56
C PRO A 404 -0.30 14.90 10.51
N ALA A 405 -1.29 15.69 10.93
CA ALA A 405 -1.07 16.77 11.91
C ALA A 405 -0.64 16.22 13.27
N LEU A 406 -1.33 15.17 13.75
CA LEU A 406 -0.99 14.53 15.02
C LEU A 406 0.42 13.91 14.99
N PHE A 407 0.79 13.27 13.87
CA PHE A 407 2.09 12.63 13.71
C PHE A 407 3.25 13.62 13.50
N GLN A 408 2.96 14.87 13.11
CA GLN A 408 3.95 15.94 13.01
C GLN A 408 4.03 16.79 14.28
N ASN A 409 3.18 16.54 15.28
CA ASN A 409 3.17 17.31 16.51
C ASN A 409 4.52 17.17 17.24
N PRO A 410 5.14 18.28 17.71
CA PRO A 410 6.44 18.24 18.37
C PRO A 410 6.43 17.44 19.68
N ASP A 411 5.28 17.31 20.34
CA ASP A 411 5.14 16.54 21.56
C ASP A 411 5.05 15.03 21.26
N PRO A 412 6.02 14.20 21.73
CA PRO A 412 5.99 12.77 21.51
C PRO A 412 4.80 12.07 22.17
N GLU A 413 4.22 12.63 23.25
CA GLU A 413 3.04 12.07 23.91
C GLU A 413 1.81 12.14 22.99
N VAL A 414 1.68 13.21 22.21
CA VAL A 414 0.62 13.35 21.19
C VAL A 414 0.79 12.29 20.10
N ARG A 415 2.00 12.15 19.55
CA ARG A 415 2.30 11.18 18.49
C ARG A 415 2.05 9.75 18.95
N GLU A 416 2.52 9.40 20.14
CA GLU A 416 2.33 8.08 20.75
C GLU A 416 0.84 7.79 20.97
N GLN A 417 0.10 8.72 21.59
CA GLN A 417 -1.33 8.55 21.85
C GLN A 417 -2.14 8.43 20.56
N ALA A 418 -1.78 9.18 19.51
CA ALA A 418 -2.42 9.08 18.20
C ALA A 418 -2.23 7.68 17.58
N VAL A 419 -0.99 7.16 17.59
CA VAL A 419 -0.69 5.80 17.11
C VAL A 419 -1.45 4.75 17.91
N ASN A 420 -1.43 4.85 19.25
CA ASN A 420 -2.16 3.93 20.12
C ASN A 420 -3.66 3.95 19.86
N ALA A 421 -4.25 5.13 19.61
CA ALA A 421 -5.66 5.26 19.30
C ALA A 421 -6.03 4.57 17.98
N ILE A 422 -5.26 4.81 16.90
CA ILE A 422 -5.55 4.21 15.58
C ILE A 422 -5.22 2.71 15.53
N SER A 423 -4.34 2.21 16.42
CA SER A 423 -4.03 0.78 16.50
C SER A 423 -5.28 -0.07 16.76
N LYS A 424 -6.27 0.49 17.47
CA LYS A 424 -7.56 -0.16 17.77
C LYS A 424 -8.44 -0.32 16.54
N TRP A 425 -8.28 0.54 15.53
CA TRP A 425 -9.04 0.44 14.30
C TRP A 425 -8.67 -0.78 13.49
N GLN A 426 -7.42 -1.26 13.63
CA GLN A 426 -6.98 -2.50 13.00
C GLN A 426 -7.08 -2.47 11.45
N ILE A 427 -6.84 -1.30 10.84
CA ILE A 427 -6.96 -1.06 9.38
C ILE A 427 -5.59 -0.96 8.71
N ASP A 428 -5.38 -1.73 7.64
CA ASP A 428 -4.15 -1.74 6.84
C ASP A 428 -3.86 -0.41 6.12
N ALA A 429 -4.89 0.33 5.70
CA ALA A 429 -4.75 1.66 5.09
C ALA A 429 -4.05 2.71 5.98
N THR A 430 -3.92 2.46 7.29
CA THR A 430 -3.18 3.34 8.21
C THR A 430 -1.67 3.07 8.20
N ILE A 431 -1.22 1.92 7.67
CA ILE A 431 0.20 1.52 7.64
C ILE A 431 1.07 2.59 6.96
N PRO A 432 0.75 3.10 5.75
CA PRO A 432 1.59 4.11 5.10
C PRO A 432 1.76 5.40 5.91
N MET A 433 0.78 5.73 6.77
CA MET A 433 0.79 6.96 7.56
C MET A 433 1.72 6.86 8.78
N VAL A 434 1.94 5.66 9.32
CA VAL A 434 2.79 5.44 10.50
C VAL A 434 4.22 5.02 10.15
N ILE A 435 4.52 4.70 8.89
CA ILE A 435 5.88 4.34 8.43
C ILE A 435 6.94 5.40 8.84
N PRO A 436 6.71 6.71 8.65
CA PRO A 436 7.72 7.72 9.04
C PRO A 436 8.05 7.70 10.53
N LEU A 437 7.12 7.26 11.38
CA LEU A 437 7.27 7.18 12.83
C LEU A 437 8.09 5.95 13.29
N LEU A 438 8.45 5.03 12.38
CA LEU A 438 9.34 3.91 12.71
C LEU A 438 10.75 4.37 13.11
N THR A 439 11.16 5.56 12.66
CA THR A 439 12.44 6.22 12.96
C THR A 439 12.27 7.51 13.75
N ASP A 440 11.17 7.63 14.51
CA ASP A 440 10.88 8.79 15.37
C ASP A 440 12.03 9.06 16.38
N ASP A 441 12.14 10.26 16.93
CA ASP A 441 13.16 10.54 17.95
C ASP A 441 12.81 9.94 19.33
N SER A 442 11.53 9.71 19.59
CA SER A 442 11.03 9.07 20.81
C SER A 442 10.93 7.55 20.66
N ASP A 443 11.59 6.81 21.55
CA ASP A 443 11.47 5.36 21.63
C ASP A 443 10.03 4.91 21.97
N ALA A 444 9.26 5.73 22.70
CA ALA A 444 7.87 5.43 23.02
C ALA A 444 7.00 5.43 21.74
N VAL A 445 7.21 6.40 20.85
CA VAL A 445 6.52 6.48 19.56
C VAL A 445 6.92 5.32 18.65
N LYS A 446 8.23 5.03 18.52
CA LYS A 446 8.71 3.85 17.77
C LYS A 446 8.03 2.58 18.28
N CYS A 447 7.94 2.42 19.60
CA CYS A 447 7.33 1.25 20.20
C CYS A 447 5.82 1.19 19.98
N ALA A 448 5.09 2.30 20.06
CA ALA A 448 3.66 2.34 19.74
C ALA A 448 3.39 1.85 18.30
N VAL A 449 4.19 2.31 17.33
CA VAL A 449 4.06 1.87 15.93
C VAL A 449 4.34 0.38 15.79
N ASN A 450 5.41 -0.11 16.42
CA ASN A 450 5.79 -1.53 16.35
C ASN A 450 4.76 -2.44 17.06
N GLN A 451 4.15 -1.99 18.16
CA GLN A 451 3.07 -2.73 18.82
C GLN A 451 1.79 -2.76 17.97
N MET A 452 1.45 -1.65 17.32
CA MET A 452 0.38 -1.63 16.33
C MET A 452 0.63 -2.66 15.21
N MET A 453 1.85 -2.73 14.68
CA MET A 453 2.23 -3.73 13.66
C MET A 453 2.10 -5.17 14.18
N ILE A 454 2.48 -5.45 15.44
CA ILE A 454 2.27 -6.77 16.07
C ILE A 454 0.78 -7.14 16.05
N GLY A 455 -0.10 -6.22 16.47
CA GLY A 455 -1.55 -6.45 16.46
C GLY A 455 -2.09 -6.73 15.05
N LEU A 456 -1.55 -6.06 14.03
CA LEU A 456 -1.89 -6.34 12.62
C LEU A 456 -1.38 -7.73 12.17
N PHE A 457 -0.17 -8.13 12.57
CA PHE A 457 0.39 -9.45 12.22
C PHE A 457 -0.45 -10.62 12.77
N GLU A 458 -1.06 -10.46 13.94
CA GLU A 458 -1.89 -11.48 14.57
C GLU A 458 -3.27 -11.66 13.90
N GLN A 459 -3.71 -10.74 13.05
CA GLN A 459 -4.99 -10.88 12.36
C GLN A 459 -5.00 -12.02 11.33
N THR A 460 -6.09 -12.79 11.34
CA THR A 460 -6.31 -13.98 10.50
C THR A 460 -7.21 -13.72 9.30
N THR A 461 -7.60 -12.46 9.03
CA THR A 461 -8.54 -12.09 7.96
C THR A 461 -7.88 -12.18 6.56
N THR A 462 -8.70 -12.52 5.55
CA THR A 462 -8.32 -12.92 4.18
C THR A 462 -7.70 -11.81 3.30
N LEU A 463 -7.46 -10.61 3.82
CA LEU A 463 -6.71 -9.51 3.16
C LEU A 463 -5.23 -9.47 3.61
N SER A 464 -4.72 -10.62 4.07
CA SER A 464 -3.53 -10.78 4.91
C SER A 464 -2.20 -10.31 4.34
N ASP A 465 -2.08 -9.96 3.06
CA ASP A 465 -0.76 -9.77 2.43
C ASP A 465 -0.22 -8.35 2.60
N HIS A 466 -1.08 -7.35 2.87
CA HIS A 466 -0.64 -5.97 3.05
C HIS A 466 0.10 -5.71 4.37
N LYS A 467 -0.15 -6.52 5.41
CA LYS A 467 0.47 -6.29 6.73
C LYS A 467 2.00 -6.42 6.70
N TRP A 468 2.56 -7.18 5.76
CA TRP A 468 4.00 -7.29 5.57
C TRP A 468 4.59 -6.28 4.58
N LEU A 469 3.78 -5.39 3.99
CA LEU A 469 4.29 -4.34 3.09
C LEU A 469 5.23 -3.37 3.80
N ALA A 470 4.99 -3.08 5.08
CA ALA A 470 5.88 -2.26 5.89
C ALA A 470 7.11 -3.01 6.44
N LEU A 471 7.22 -4.33 6.22
CA LEU A 471 8.33 -5.12 6.77
C LEU A 471 9.72 -4.62 6.28
N PRO A 472 9.92 -4.25 4.99
CA PRO A 472 11.17 -3.63 4.56
C PRO A 472 11.47 -2.33 5.30
N ASP A 473 10.48 -1.46 5.52
CA ASP A 473 10.65 -0.21 6.25
C ASP A 473 10.99 -0.44 7.72
N MET A 474 10.32 -1.41 8.37
CA MET A 474 10.63 -1.83 9.73
C MET A 474 12.07 -2.36 9.86
N ILE A 475 12.55 -3.10 8.87
CA ILE A 475 13.93 -3.61 8.84
C ILE A 475 14.92 -2.44 8.68
N ASN A 476 14.63 -1.50 7.78
CA ASN A 476 15.47 -0.32 7.56
C ASN A 476 15.53 0.59 8.80
N ALA A 477 14.46 0.63 9.60
CA ALA A 477 14.35 1.46 10.80
C ALA A 477 15.12 0.95 12.03
N LEU A 478 15.70 -0.26 12.01
CA LEU A 478 16.42 -0.83 13.17
C LEU A 478 17.68 -0.01 13.55
N GLY A 479 18.37 0.57 12.57
CA GLY A 479 19.64 1.26 12.80
C GLY A 479 20.69 0.39 13.51
N GLY A 480 21.63 1.03 14.21
CA GLY A 480 22.71 0.36 14.95
C GLY A 480 22.39 0.03 16.41
N SER A 481 21.30 0.57 16.97
CA SER A 481 20.86 0.31 18.35
C SER A 481 19.33 0.32 18.40
N PRO A 482 18.69 -0.77 17.93
CA PRO A 482 17.24 -0.83 17.83
C PRO A 482 16.59 -0.88 19.21
N ALA A 483 15.41 -0.25 19.32
CA ALA A 483 14.57 -0.41 20.49
C ALA A 483 14.08 -1.87 20.60
N PRO A 484 13.94 -2.45 21.81
CA PRO A 484 13.53 -3.85 21.97
C PRO A 484 12.21 -4.20 21.26
N CYS A 485 11.25 -3.27 21.24
CA CYS A 485 9.96 -3.42 20.57
C CYS A 485 10.08 -3.62 19.04
N GLN A 486 11.09 -3.03 18.39
CA GLN A 486 11.30 -3.20 16.95
C GLN A 486 11.73 -4.64 16.63
N LEU A 487 12.65 -5.19 17.42
CA LEU A 487 13.07 -6.59 17.27
C LEU A 487 11.91 -7.56 17.57
N GLN A 488 11.11 -7.28 18.61
CA GLN A 488 9.93 -8.07 18.93
C GLN A 488 8.90 -8.07 17.79
N ALA A 489 8.63 -6.91 17.18
CA ALA A 489 7.70 -6.80 16.07
C ALA A 489 8.15 -7.58 14.83
N LEU A 490 9.46 -7.54 14.52
CA LEU A 490 10.03 -8.39 13.48
C LEU A 490 9.87 -9.88 13.79
N GLY A 491 10.07 -10.29 15.05
CA GLY A 491 9.79 -11.66 15.50
C GLY A 491 8.32 -12.06 15.35
N ALA A 492 7.39 -11.19 15.77
CA ALA A 492 5.95 -11.42 15.66
C ALA A 492 5.45 -11.52 14.21
N SER A 493 6.16 -10.90 13.26
CA SER A 493 5.77 -10.93 11.85
C SER A 493 5.65 -12.34 11.27
N GLY A 494 6.38 -13.32 11.82
CA GLY A 494 6.46 -14.68 11.29
C GLY A 494 7.06 -14.78 9.88
N HIS A 495 7.55 -13.68 9.30
CA HIS A 495 7.91 -13.59 7.89
C HIS A 495 9.40 -13.87 7.66
N HIS A 496 9.72 -14.71 6.67
CA HIS A 496 11.10 -15.16 6.41
C HIS A 496 12.12 -14.02 6.18
N LYS A 497 11.69 -12.88 5.63
CA LYS A 497 12.55 -11.69 5.44
C LYS A 497 13.10 -11.10 6.75
N ALA A 498 12.43 -11.29 7.87
CA ALA A 498 12.92 -10.82 9.18
C ALA A 498 14.06 -11.68 9.76
N LEU A 499 14.31 -12.87 9.21
CA LEU A 499 15.30 -13.82 9.73
C LEU A 499 16.73 -13.25 9.72
N ARG A 500 17.22 -12.79 8.55
CA ARG A 500 18.60 -12.28 8.43
C ARG A 500 18.85 -11.02 9.27
N PRO A 501 17.96 -10.02 9.28
CA PRO A 501 18.10 -8.87 10.17
C PRO A 501 18.21 -9.28 11.64
N LEU A 502 17.31 -10.14 12.15
CA LEU A 502 17.37 -10.58 13.54
C LEU A 502 18.66 -11.35 13.88
N LEU A 503 19.16 -12.19 12.97
CA LEU A 503 20.43 -12.89 13.15
C LEU A 503 21.63 -11.92 13.31
N SER A 504 21.61 -10.77 12.64
CA SER A 504 22.70 -9.79 12.73
C SER A 504 22.85 -9.15 14.12
N PHE A 505 21.81 -9.21 14.96
CA PHE A 505 21.83 -8.66 16.32
C PHE A 505 22.20 -9.69 17.41
N LEU A 506 22.53 -10.94 17.05
CA LEU A 506 22.94 -11.95 18.04
C LEU A 506 24.19 -11.54 18.83
N ASN A 507 25.17 -10.92 18.17
CA ASN A 507 26.44 -10.49 18.78
C ASN A 507 26.47 -8.99 19.11
N HIS A 508 25.31 -8.37 19.32
CA HIS A 508 25.23 -6.95 19.63
C HIS A 508 25.88 -6.66 21.00
N PRO A 509 26.63 -5.55 21.16
CA PRO A 509 27.31 -5.22 22.43
C PRO A 509 26.34 -4.93 23.58
N ASP A 510 25.15 -4.39 23.29
CA ASP A 510 24.08 -4.26 24.28
C ASP A 510 23.40 -5.60 24.54
N LEU A 511 23.43 -6.02 25.81
CA LEU A 511 22.89 -7.29 26.28
C LEU A 511 21.38 -7.41 26.03
N ILE A 512 20.61 -6.33 26.20
CA ILE A 512 19.16 -6.36 26.04
C ILE A 512 18.79 -6.55 24.57
N THR A 513 19.47 -5.84 23.66
CA THR A 513 19.32 -6.04 22.21
C THR A 513 19.64 -7.48 21.81
N ALA A 514 20.79 -8.02 22.27
CA ALA A 514 21.23 -9.37 21.94
C ALA A 514 20.26 -10.44 22.46
N MET A 515 19.76 -10.30 23.69
CA MET A 515 18.73 -11.19 24.25
C MET A 515 17.40 -11.08 23.48
N THR A 516 17.00 -9.86 23.13
CA THR A 516 15.72 -9.61 22.45
C THR A 516 15.73 -10.19 21.04
N ALA A 517 16.85 -10.08 20.32
CA ALA A 517 17.04 -10.70 19.01
C ALA A 517 16.86 -12.23 19.06
N ARG A 518 17.42 -12.89 20.09
CA ARG A 518 17.26 -14.34 20.31
C ARG A 518 15.80 -14.71 20.53
N LEU A 519 15.11 -14.01 21.43
CA LEU A 519 13.69 -14.25 21.71
C LEU A 519 12.81 -14.02 20.47
N ALA A 520 13.09 -12.96 19.71
CA ALA A 520 12.40 -12.64 18.47
C ALA A 520 12.59 -13.72 17.40
N LEU A 521 13.78 -14.29 17.25
CA LEU A 521 14.03 -15.43 16.35
C LEU A 521 13.18 -16.66 16.73
N GLY A 522 13.03 -16.93 18.03
CA GLY A 522 12.14 -17.98 18.52
C GLY A 522 10.66 -17.71 18.23
N GLN A 523 10.23 -16.44 18.29
CA GLN A 523 8.87 -16.02 17.95
C GLN A 523 8.61 -16.07 16.43
N LEU A 524 9.62 -15.79 15.62
CA LEU A 524 9.56 -15.81 14.16
C LEU A 524 9.20 -17.19 13.59
N ARG A 525 9.58 -18.27 14.30
CA ARG A 525 9.29 -19.67 13.93
C ARG A 525 9.80 -20.07 12.53
N GLN A 526 10.91 -19.47 12.09
CA GLN A 526 11.54 -19.78 10.81
C GLN A 526 12.65 -20.83 10.98
N PRO A 527 12.54 -22.02 10.36
CA PRO A 527 13.50 -23.12 10.57
C PRO A 527 14.96 -22.76 10.31
N GLY A 528 15.22 -21.84 9.37
CA GLY A 528 16.57 -21.37 9.03
C GLY A 528 17.31 -20.68 10.18
N GLY A 529 16.62 -20.28 11.26
CA GLY A 529 17.24 -19.69 12.44
C GLY A 529 17.87 -20.69 13.41
N PHE A 530 17.52 -21.99 13.32
CA PHE A 530 17.97 -22.98 14.31
C PHE A 530 19.49 -23.13 14.36
N LEU A 531 20.13 -23.40 13.21
CA LEU A 531 21.56 -23.70 13.17
C LEU A 531 22.43 -22.52 13.65
N PRO A 532 22.24 -21.27 13.15
CA PRO A 532 23.00 -20.12 13.65
C PRO A 532 22.83 -19.89 15.15
N MET A 533 21.62 -20.04 15.68
CA MET A 533 21.36 -19.89 17.12
C MET A 533 21.98 -21.00 17.96
N ALA A 534 22.04 -22.23 17.45
CA ALA A 534 22.65 -23.35 18.15
C ALA A 534 24.18 -23.20 18.20
N GLU A 535 24.80 -22.70 17.13
CA GLU A 535 26.22 -22.37 17.09
C GLU A 535 26.56 -21.22 18.03
N ASP A 536 25.75 -20.16 18.01
CA ASP A 536 25.85 -19.02 18.93
C ASP A 536 25.76 -19.46 20.40
N LEU A 537 24.76 -20.28 20.75
CA LEU A 537 24.60 -20.82 22.11
C LEU A 537 25.85 -21.58 22.57
N LYS A 538 26.42 -22.43 21.70
CA LYS A 538 27.62 -23.21 22.02
C LYS A 538 28.85 -22.32 22.26
N MET A 539 28.91 -21.15 21.64
CA MET A 539 30.00 -20.19 21.85
C MET A 539 29.92 -19.54 23.25
N TYR A 540 28.74 -19.07 23.66
CA TYR A 540 28.57 -18.37 24.95
C TYR A 540 28.51 -19.31 26.15
N ALA A 541 27.89 -20.48 26.02
CA ALA A 541 27.74 -21.41 27.12
C ALA A 541 29.05 -22.15 27.51
N LEU A 542 30.16 -21.88 26.83
CA LEU A 542 31.45 -22.54 27.03
C LEU A 542 32.62 -21.58 27.34
N THR A 543 32.38 -20.26 27.39
CA THR A 543 33.44 -19.26 27.53
C THR A 543 33.70 -18.89 28.99
N ASP A 544 32.74 -18.27 29.69
CA ASP A 544 32.82 -17.98 31.13
C ASP A 544 31.41 -18.08 31.77
N PRO A 545 31.27 -18.72 32.95
CA PRO A 545 29.98 -18.87 33.64
C PRO A 545 29.60 -17.58 34.39
N ASP A 546 29.44 -16.47 33.68
CA ASP A 546 28.94 -15.21 34.23
C ASP A 546 27.43 -15.03 34.01
N GLU A 547 26.83 -14.07 34.72
CA GLU A 547 25.39 -13.81 34.68
C GLU A 547 24.90 -13.33 33.31
N ASN A 548 25.70 -12.58 32.54
CA ASN A 548 25.31 -12.12 31.21
C ASN A 548 25.35 -13.26 30.18
N SER A 549 26.40 -14.07 30.22
CA SER A 549 26.54 -15.28 29.40
C SER A 549 25.41 -16.28 29.68
N ALA A 550 25.01 -16.42 30.94
CA ALA A 550 23.85 -17.23 31.33
C ALA A 550 22.53 -16.65 30.79
N ARG A 551 22.33 -15.32 30.84
CA ARG A 551 21.13 -14.66 30.29
C ARG A 551 21.00 -14.85 28.77
N LEU A 552 22.10 -14.68 28.02
CA LEU A 552 22.14 -14.94 26.58
C LEU A 552 21.82 -16.41 26.29
N SER A 553 22.45 -17.33 27.01
CA SER A 553 22.24 -18.77 26.86
C SER A 553 20.77 -19.17 27.10
N LEU A 554 20.15 -18.66 28.16
CA LEU A 554 18.72 -18.92 28.46
C LEU A 554 17.81 -18.43 27.32
N SER A 555 18.05 -17.23 26.79
CA SER A 555 17.25 -16.69 25.68
C SER A 555 17.38 -17.52 24.40
N SER A 556 18.58 -18.05 24.10
CA SER A 556 18.81 -18.98 23.00
C SER A 556 18.12 -20.32 23.23
N ILE A 557 18.23 -20.91 24.42
CA ILE A 557 17.60 -22.21 24.75
C ILE A 557 16.08 -22.14 24.58
N VAL A 558 15.42 -21.09 25.09
CA VAL A 558 13.97 -20.88 24.93
C VAL A 558 13.57 -20.86 23.46
N SER A 559 14.34 -20.13 22.66
CA SER A 559 14.03 -19.86 21.27
C SER A 559 14.30 -21.07 20.39
N LEU A 560 15.41 -21.78 20.62
CA LEU A 560 15.74 -23.03 19.96
C LEU A 560 14.66 -24.09 20.18
N ARG A 561 14.06 -24.16 21.38
CA ARG A 561 12.94 -25.09 21.63
C ARG A 561 11.70 -24.81 20.78
N LYS A 562 11.46 -23.57 20.39
CA LYS A 562 10.36 -23.19 19.48
C LYS A 562 10.67 -23.54 18.01
N LEU A 563 11.96 -23.63 17.65
CA LEU A 563 12.44 -23.86 16.29
C LEU A 563 12.79 -25.33 15.99
N ALA A 564 13.16 -26.09 17.03
CA ALA A 564 13.73 -27.42 16.90
C ALA A 564 12.71 -28.49 16.49
N SER A 565 13.13 -29.38 15.59
CA SER A 565 12.50 -30.68 15.39
C SER A 565 12.69 -31.60 16.61
N ASN A 566 11.92 -32.68 16.70
CA ASN A 566 12.06 -33.68 17.77
C ASN A 566 13.48 -34.28 17.86
N GLN A 567 14.18 -34.42 16.74
CA GLN A 567 15.57 -34.87 16.74
C GLN A 567 16.50 -33.81 17.34
N GLN A 568 16.37 -32.56 16.88
CA GLN A 568 17.18 -31.43 17.37
C GLN A 568 16.94 -31.14 18.86
N LEU A 569 15.72 -31.35 19.37
CA LEU A 569 15.43 -31.24 20.80
C LEU A 569 16.20 -32.28 21.63
N ARG A 570 16.38 -33.50 21.13
CA ARG A 570 17.17 -34.54 21.80
C ARG A 570 18.65 -34.17 21.80
N GLU A 571 19.18 -33.73 20.66
CA GLU A 571 20.57 -33.27 20.54
C GLU A 571 20.86 -32.06 21.46
N LEU A 572 19.91 -31.12 21.58
CA LEU A 572 20.00 -30.00 22.52
C LEU A 572 20.01 -30.48 23.97
N GLY A 573 19.20 -31.49 24.32
CA GLY A 573 19.17 -32.11 25.63
C GLY A 573 20.50 -32.81 25.99
N GLU A 574 21.04 -33.60 25.07
CA GLU A 574 22.35 -34.26 25.22
C GLU A 574 23.49 -33.24 25.36
N TRP A 575 23.43 -32.13 24.64
CA TRP A 575 24.40 -31.06 24.81
C TRP A 575 24.29 -30.39 26.19
N LEU A 576 23.06 -30.13 26.68
CA LEU A 576 22.85 -29.54 28.00
C LEU A 576 23.40 -30.40 29.15
N THR A 577 23.37 -31.74 29.02
CA THR A 577 23.96 -32.63 30.04
C THR A 577 25.49 -32.60 30.03
N SER A 578 26.11 -32.23 28.91
CA SER A 578 27.57 -32.10 28.77
C SER A 578 28.16 -30.84 29.43
N LEU A 579 27.32 -29.88 29.84
CA LEU A 579 27.78 -28.67 30.52
C LEU A 579 28.42 -28.99 31.89
N SER A 580 29.36 -28.15 32.34
CA SER A 580 29.91 -28.30 33.68
C SER A 580 28.90 -27.90 34.76
N THR A 581 29.07 -28.40 35.97
CA THR A 581 28.19 -28.08 37.11
C THR A 581 28.11 -26.57 37.36
N GLU A 582 29.20 -25.84 37.21
CA GLU A 582 29.27 -24.38 37.39
C GLU A 582 28.40 -23.62 36.37
N HIS A 583 28.41 -24.04 35.09
CA HIS A 583 27.56 -23.45 34.06
C HIS A 583 26.07 -23.75 34.32
N VAL A 584 25.75 -24.97 34.75
CA VAL A 584 24.36 -25.36 35.08
C VAL A 584 23.86 -24.59 36.31
N GLU A 585 24.69 -24.42 37.33
CA GLU A 585 24.38 -23.62 38.52
C GLU A 585 24.08 -22.16 38.15
N MET A 586 24.93 -21.55 37.31
CA MET A 586 24.73 -20.17 36.86
C MET A 586 23.49 -19.99 36.00
N LEU A 587 23.17 -20.94 35.12
CA LEU A 587 21.90 -20.95 34.38
C LEU A 587 20.69 -21.02 35.33
N LEU A 588 20.76 -21.82 36.40
CA LEU A 588 19.68 -21.96 37.38
C LEU A 588 19.50 -20.72 38.26
N ILE A 589 20.60 -20.14 38.77
CA ILE A 589 20.57 -18.90 39.54
C ILE A 589 19.98 -17.77 38.69
N THR A 590 20.43 -17.66 37.44
CA THR A 590 19.94 -16.64 36.50
C THR A 590 18.47 -16.86 36.16
N PHE A 591 18.05 -18.11 35.90
CA PHE A 591 16.64 -18.48 35.70
C PHE A 591 15.77 -18.05 36.89
N GLN A 592 16.23 -18.28 38.13
CA GLN A 592 15.47 -17.95 39.34
C GLN A 592 15.37 -16.45 39.57
N ARG A 593 16.43 -15.69 39.24
CA ARG A 593 16.46 -14.23 39.37
C ARG A 593 15.62 -13.52 38.30
N TYR A 594 15.59 -14.07 37.09
CA TYR A 594 14.96 -13.44 35.93
C TYR A 594 13.78 -14.25 35.44
N ASN A 595 12.57 -13.81 35.81
CA ASN A 595 11.32 -14.37 35.32
C ASN A 595 11.20 -14.09 33.80
N THR A 596 11.61 -15.03 32.97
CA THR A 596 11.48 -14.93 31.51
C THR A 596 10.14 -15.56 31.10
N PRO A 597 9.22 -14.82 30.45
CA PRO A 597 7.94 -15.37 30.01
C PRO A 597 8.11 -16.59 29.10
N GLY A 598 7.43 -17.70 29.41
CA GLY A 598 7.52 -18.98 28.67
C GLY A 598 8.63 -19.93 29.15
N LEU A 599 9.34 -19.57 30.21
CA LEU A 599 10.42 -20.35 30.81
C LEU A 599 9.86 -21.23 31.95
N GLY A 600 9.46 -22.47 31.65
CA GLY A 600 9.14 -23.46 32.67
C GLY A 600 10.38 -24.22 33.13
N LEU A 601 10.45 -24.63 34.41
CA LEU A 601 11.55 -25.46 34.96
C LEU A 601 11.79 -26.75 34.14
N ALA A 602 10.75 -27.22 33.44
CA ALA A 602 10.79 -28.31 32.47
C ALA A 602 11.85 -28.13 31.35
N THR A 603 12.28 -26.91 31.09
CA THR A 603 13.28 -26.58 30.07
C THR A 603 14.70 -27.01 30.45
N LEU A 604 15.01 -27.03 31.74
CA LEU A 604 16.33 -27.39 32.26
C LEU A 604 16.32 -28.78 32.90
N GLN A 605 15.20 -29.51 32.84
CA GLN A 605 15.00 -30.78 33.57
C GLN A 605 16.11 -31.82 33.30
N GLU A 606 16.54 -31.98 32.05
CA GLU A 606 17.57 -32.98 31.72
C GLU A 606 18.96 -32.56 32.23
N ALA A 607 19.32 -31.27 32.15
CA ALA A 607 20.55 -30.75 32.74
C ALA A 607 20.55 -30.86 34.28
N VAL A 608 19.42 -30.52 34.90
CA VAL A 608 19.25 -30.60 36.36
C VAL A 608 19.36 -32.06 36.82
N LYS A 609 18.76 -33.01 36.09
CA LYS A 609 18.77 -34.43 36.46
C LYS A 609 20.18 -35.03 36.56
N GLU A 610 21.05 -34.74 35.60
CA GLU A 610 22.44 -35.23 35.59
C GLU A 610 23.32 -34.56 36.66
N HIS A 611 23.11 -33.27 36.93
CA HIS A 611 23.92 -32.49 37.88
C HIS A 611 23.34 -32.43 39.32
N LEU A 612 22.28 -33.19 39.62
CA LEU A 612 21.54 -33.18 40.89
C LEU A 612 22.40 -33.51 42.13
N LYS A 613 23.36 -34.44 42.01
CA LYS A 613 24.24 -34.84 43.13
C LYS A 613 25.25 -33.74 43.52
N PRO A 614 26.01 -33.16 42.57
CA PRO A 614 26.86 -32.00 42.82
C PRO A 614 26.09 -30.77 43.32
N LEU A 615 24.95 -30.42 42.71
CA LEU A 615 24.15 -29.25 43.09
C LEU A 615 23.60 -29.36 44.51
N ARG A 616 23.22 -30.56 44.98
CA ARG A 616 22.82 -30.79 46.39
C ARG A 616 23.93 -30.53 47.40
N GLN A 617 25.19 -30.59 47.01
CA GLN A 617 26.34 -30.27 47.88
C GLN A 617 26.65 -28.77 47.89
N ALA A 618 26.29 -28.03 46.83
CA ALA A 618 26.48 -26.58 46.70
C ALA A 618 25.34 -25.75 47.34
N VAL A 619 24.10 -26.25 47.36
CA VAL A 619 22.90 -25.55 47.88
C VAL A 619 22.78 -25.62 49.42
N LEU A 620 23.86 -25.25 50.12
CA LEU A 620 23.84 -24.88 51.55
C LEU A 620 24.14 -23.38 51.71
N LEU A 621 23.47 -22.53 50.92
CA LEU A 621 23.42 -21.08 51.18
C LEU A 621 21.98 -20.67 51.51
N PRO A 622 21.79 -19.82 52.53
CA PRO A 622 20.48 -19.53 53.07
C PRO A 622 19.67 -18.68 52.09
N VAL A 623 18.65 -19.29 51.50
CA VAL A 623 17.53 -18.58 50.86
C VAL A 623 16.74 -17.89 51.97
N ASN A 624 17.16 -16.68 52.35
CA ASN A 624 16.44 -15.87 53.33
C ASN A 624 16.39 -14.42 52.85
N SER A 625 15.52 -14.18 51.87
CA SER A 625 14.68 -12.98 51.69
C SER A 625 14.07 -13.04 50.29
N TYR A 626 12.88 -12.48 50.12
CA TYR A 626 12.09 -12.41 48.88
C TYR A 626 11.12 -13.58 48.65
N VAL A 627 10.08 -13.53 49.49
CA VAL A 627 8.78 -14.16 49.35
C VAL A 627 8.01 -13.53 48.18
N HIS A 628 7.57 -14.33 47.20
CA HIS A 628 6.18 -14.40 46.69
C HIS A 628 6.09 -15.08 45.30
N SER A 629 6.09 -16.42 45.25
CA SER A 629 5.14 -17.21 44.44
C SER A 629 5.32 -18.72 44.68
N PRO A 630 4.22 -19.48 44.87
CA PRO A 630 4.28 -20.86 45.34
C PRO A 630 4.36 -21.83 44.16
N THR A 631 5.55 -22.29 43.80
CA THR A 631 5.72 -23.49 42.94
C THR A 631 7.14 -24.06 43.01
N LEU A 632 7.67 -24.16 44.23
CA LEU A 632 8.94 -24.84 44.52
C LEU A 632 8.62 -26.07 45.36
N PHE A 633 8.41 -27.21 44.71
CA PHE A 633 8.62 -28.59 45.14
C PHE A 633 7.79 -29.49 44.23
N PHE A 634 8.44 -30.10 43.22
CA PHE A 634 8.23 -31.48 42.77
C PHE A 634 9.30 -31.87 41.75
#